data_AF-A0AA35SRU7-F1
#
_entry.id   AF-A0AA35SRU7-F1
#
_cell.length_a   1.000
_cell.length_b   1.000
_cell.length_c   1.000
_cell.angle_alpha   90.00
_cell.angle_beta   90.00
_cell.angle_gamma   90.00
#
_symmetry.space_group_name_H-M   'P 1'
#
loop_
_entity.id
_entity.type
_entity.pdbx_description
1 polymer ?
#
loop_
_entity_poly.entity_id
_entity_poly.type
_entity_poly.pdbx_seq_one_letter_code
_entity_poly.pdbx_strand_id
1 'polypeptide(L)'
;MFLILMSGASAVGIHDYPISLLVFVVLLNQVNFVYHWQTFVSGTLHFNLFDVTEGQFTSIGLLLVRGIFGLQLWDIELPVVNIRLKMVLIAVILSFSFLNLLQPFSVILTRGVGKNGTTVANTSVLSPLVTMMILVPVPFLYYSSSPSPLRSHSLLFMSATTLPAVKATITMILSSMTKTPYPLLYPLYLAPWFTLLNVLIGSPLPEIPLLFVVTVWEVVDIAVFCVTVCLQVANFIQVPIFTLPPNASPPTSDITMTTSKHPHS
;
A
#
# COMPACT_ATOMS: atom_id res chain seq x y z
N MET A 1 -0.88 -0.68 3.65
CA MET A 1 -0.75 -2.15 3.49
C MET A 1 0.60 -2.69 3.98
N PHE A 2 1.75 -2.30 3.42
CA PHE A 2 3.08 -2.85 3.78
C PHE A 2 3.34 -3.04 5.29
N LEU A 3 3.12 -2.00 6.11
CA LEU A 3 3.36 -2.10 7.56
C LEU A 3 2.48 -3.17 8.24
N ILE A 4 1.21 -3.31 7.81
CA ILE A 4 0.27 -4.33 8.30
C ILE A 4 0.79 -5.73 7.98
N LEU A 5 1.34 -5.91 6.77
CA LEU A 5 1.90 -7.18 6.34
C LEU A 5 3.15 -7.55 7.15
N MET A 6 4.03 -6.57 7.38
CA MET A 6 5.24 -6.78 8.19
C MET A 6 4.92 -7.04 9.66
N SER A 7 3.94 -6.33 10.24
CA SER A 7 3.50 -6.56 11.62
C SER A 7 2.81 -7.91 11.77
N GLY A 8 1.94 -8.31 10.83
CA GLY A 8 1.32 -9.63 10.79
C GLY A 8 2.34 -10.76 10.63
N ALA A 9 3.30 -10.60 9.71
CA ALA A 9 4.36 -11.59 9.51
C ALA A 9 5.26 -11.74 10.74
N SER A 10 5.54 -10.63 11.43
CA SER A 10 6.27 -10.64 12.70
C SER A 10 5.46 -11.26 13.82
N ALA A 11 4.14 -11.04 13.86
CA ALA A 11 3.24 -11.62 14.86
C ALA A 11 3.20 -13.16 14.79
N VAL A 12 3.28 -13.71 13.58
CA VAL A 12 3.18 -15.15 13.31
C VAL A 12 4.56 -15.83 13.28
N GLY A 13 5.65 -15.08 13.16
CA GLY A 13 7.01 -15.65 13.11
C GLY A 13 7.37 -16.24 11.75
N ILE A 14 6.95 -15.59 10.67
CA ILE A 14 7.18 -16.09 9.29
C ILE A 14 8.65 -15.93 8.85
N HIS A 15 9.45 -15.16 9.60
CA HIS A 15 10.86 -14.91 9.29
C HIS A 15 11.72 -16.18 9.21
N ASP A 16 11.32 -17.26 9.90
CA ASP A 16 11.95 -18.58 9.78
C ASP A 16 11.88 -19.16 8.35
N TYR A 17 10.89 -18.73 7.57
CA TYR A 17 10.60 -19.20 6.21
C TYR A 17 10.76 -18.04 5.22
N PRO A 18 12.01 -17.75 4.78
CA PRO A 18 12.31 -16.55 3.98
C PRO A 18 11.53 -16.48 2.66
N ILE A 19 11.37 -17.62 1.96
CA ILE A 19 10.60 -17.68 0.71
C ILE A 19 9.13 -17.37 0.95
N SER A 20 8.54 -17.94 2.01
CA SER A 20 7.14 -17.72 2.35
C SER A 20 6.89 -16.27 2.74
N LEU A 21 7.82 -15.65 3.48
CA LEU A 21 7.78 -14.22 3.77
C LEU A 21 7.84 -13.37 2.49
N LEU A 22 8.76 -13.69 1.58
CA LEU A 22 8.93 -13.00 0.31
C LEU A 22 7.64 -13.03 -0.51
N VAL A 23 7.10 -14.23 -0.74
CA VAL A 23 5.86 -14.45 -1.48
C VAL A 23 4.70 -13.72 -0.82
N PHE A 24 4.55 -13.86 0.50
CA PHE A 24 3.47 -13.22 1.26
C PHE A 24 3.49 -11.70 1.13
N VAL A 25 4.63 -11.05 1.41
CA VAL A 25 4.72 -9.59 1.42
C VAL A 25 4.67 -9.01 0.01
N VAL A 26 5.36 -9.60 -0.97
CA VAL A 26 5.37 -9.08 -2.34
C VAL A 26 4.00 -9.22 -2.98
N LEU A 27 3.37 -10.40 -2.91
CA LEU A 27 2.08 -10.63 -3.55
C LEU A 27 0.95 -9.81 -2.92
N LEU A 28 0.89 -9.68 -1.59
CA LEU A 28 -0.19 -8.92 -0.95
C LEU A 28 -0.05 -7.40 -1.16
N ASN A 29 1.18 -6.88 -1.27
CA ASN A 29 1.37 -5.49 -1.73
C ASN A 29 0.92 -5.32 -3.18
N GLN A 30 1.16 -6.30 -4.04
CA GLN A 30 0.67 -6.25 -5.43
C GLN A 30 -0.85 -6.30 -5.51
N VAL A 31 -1.50 -7.17 -4.72
CA VAL A 31 -2.97 -7.23 -4.63
C VAL A 31 -3.54 -5.86 -4.28
N ASN A 32 -2.97 -5.21 -3.27
CA ASN A 32 -3.39 -3.86 -2.87
C ASN A 32 -3.21 -2.83 -4.00
N PHE A 33 -2.12 -2.89 -4.76
CA PHE A 33 -1.94 -2.02 -5.92
C PHE A 33 -3.00 -2.30 -7.01
N VAL A 34 -3.35 -3.55 -7.28
CA VAL A 34 -4.38 -3.91 -8.27
C VAL A 34 -5.76 -3.34 -7.87
N TYR A 35 -6.12 -3.34 -6.59
CA TYR A 35 -7.36 -2.71 -6.12
C TYR A 35 -7.41 -1.20 -6.38
N HIS A 36 -6.31 -0.49 -6.16
CA HIS A 36 -6.25 0.93 -6.46
C HIS A 36 -6.13 1.21 -7.96
N TRP A 37 -5.51 0.31 -8.73
CA TRP A 37 -5.54 0.36 -10.18
C TRP A 37 -6.97 0.18 -10.71
N GLN A 38 -7.75 -0.76 -10.19
CA GLN A 38 -9.18 -0.88 -10.51
C GLN A 38 -9.91 0.44 -10.25
N THR A 39 -9.65 1.08 -9.10
CA THR A 39 -10.25 2.37 -8.77
C THR A 39 -9.83 3.47 -9.75
N PHE A 40 -8.57 3.50 -10.17
CA PHE A 40 -8.05 4.43 -11.16
C PHE A 40 -8.67 4.24 -12.56
N VAL A 41 -9.08 3.02 -12.91
CA VAL A 41 -9.74 2.71 -14.19
C VAL A 41 -11.24 3.02 -14.14
N SER A 42 -11.90 2.59 -13.07
CA SER A 42 -13.37 2.63 -12.94
C SER A 42 -13.91 3.90 -12.28
N GLY A 43 -13.05 4.72 -11.67
CA GLY A 43 -13.44 5.91 -10.90
C GLY A 43 -14.26 5.63 -9.65
N THR A 44 -14.41 4.36 -9.26
CA THR A 44 -15.25 3.95 -8.13
C THR A 44 -14.46 3.03 -7.19
N LEU A 45 -14.31 3.46 -5.94
CA LEU A 45 -13.68 2.65 -4.91
C LEU A 45 -14.71 1.64 -4.39
N HIS A 46 -14.41 0.35 -4.55
CA HIS A 46 -15.27 -0.74 -4.10
C HIS A 46 -14.77 -1.20 -2.73
N PHE A 47 -15.53 -0.91 -1.68
CA PHE A 47 -15.23 -1.40 -0.34
C PHE A 47 -15.67 -2.87 -0.24
N ASN A 48 -14.69 -3.75 0.03
CA ASN A 48 -14.97 -5.15 0.34
C ASN A 48 -15.22 -5.32 1.84
N LEU A 49 -15.77 -6.47 2.23
CA LEU A 49 -15.99 -6.83 3.64
C LEU A 49 -14.69 -6.82 4.46
N PHE A 50 -13.56 -7.09 3.81
CA PHE A 50 -12.25 -7.07 4.41
C PHE A 50 -11.34 -6.13 3.61
N ASP A 51 -11.03 -4.98 4.18
CA ASP A 51 -10.19 -3.93 3.59
C ASP A 51 -9.01 -3.63 4.55
N VAL A 52 -8.29 -2.54 4.29
CA VAL A 52 -7.08 -2.15 5.02
C VAL A 52 -7.36 -1.97 6.50
N THR A 53 -8.53 -1.46 6.89
CA THR A 53 -8.88 -1.21 8.30
C THR A 53 -9.08 -2.52 9.07
N GLU A 54 -9.82 -3.47 8.50
CA GLU A 54 -10.03 -4.80 9.09
C GLU A 54 -8.71 -5.56 9.16
N GLY A 55 -7.85 -5.41 8.15
CA GLY A 55 -6.47 -5.91 8.18
C GLY A 55 -5.64 -5.34 9.33
N GLN A 56 -5.78 -4.04 9.65
CA GLN A 56 -5.11 -3.42 10.80
C GLN A 56 -5.58 -4.02 12.12
N PHE A 57 -6.89 -4.10 12.35
CA PHE A 57 -7.44 -4.71 13.56
C PHE A 57 -7.03 -6.18 13.69
N THR A 58 -7.01 -6.92 12.57
CA THR A 58 -6.53 -8.30 12.53
C THR A 58 -5.06 -8.38 12.93
N SER A 59 -4.19 -7.51 12.40
CA SER A 59 -2.78 -7.49 12.78
C SER A 59 -2.56 -7.11 14.24
N ILE A 60 -3.36 -6.19 14.79
CA ILE A 60 -3.33 -5.85 16.22
C ILE A 60 -3.72 -7.08 17.04
N GLY A 61 -4.79 -7.78 16.66
CA GLY A 61 -5.21 -9.03 17.29
C GLY A 61 -4.13 -10.11 17.27
N LEU A 62 -3.47 -10.33 16.13
CA LEU A 62 -2.37 -11.30 16.01
C LEU A 62 -1.19 -10.95 16.92
N LEU A 63 -0.84 -9.67 17.04
CA LEU A 63 0.22 -9.21 17.96
C LEU A 63 -0.18 -9.41 19.43
N LEU A 64 -1.45 -9.16 19.79
CA LEU A 64 -1.95 -9.42 21.15
C LEU A 64 -1.93 -10.91 21.48
N VAL A 65 -2.37 -11.77 20.56
CA VAL A 65 -2.30 -13.23 20.70
C VAL A 65 -0.86 -13.69 20.90
N ARG A 66 0.08 -13.18 20.07
CA ARG A 66 1.51 -13.45 20.27
C ARG A 66 2.00 -12.97 21.63
N GLY A 67 1.54 -11.82 22.11
CA GLY A 67 1.91 -11.28 23.42
C GLY A 67 1.48 -12.17 24.59
N ILE A 68 0.29 -12.78 24.48
CA ILE A 68 -0.29 -13.62 25.55
C ILE A 68 0.26 -15.06 25.49
N PHE A 69 0.29 -15.67 24.30
CA PHE A 69 0.59 -17.10 24.12
C PHE A 69 2.04 -17.37 23.65
N GLY A 70 2.79 -16.33 23.32
CA GLY A 70 4.12 -16.45 22.73
C GLY A 70 4.10 -16.89 21.26
N LEU A 71 5.29 -17.07 20.68
CA LEU A 71 5.44 -17.49 19.27
C LEU A 71 5.09 -18.97 19.06
N GLN A 72 5.18 -19.77 20.12
CA GLN A 72 5.03 -21.23 20.11
C GLN A 72 3.64 -21.68 19.64
N LEU A 73 2.60 -20.87 19.86
CA LEU A 73 1.25 -21.13 19.35
C LEU A 73 1.23 -21.37 17.84
N TRP A 74 2.02 -20.60 17.09
CA TRP A 74 2.07 -20.66 15.64
C TRP A 74 2.95 -21.80 15.11
N ASP A 75 3.76 -22.40 15.98
CA ASP A 75 4.64 -23.54 15.69
C ASP A 75 3.95 -24.89 15.94
N ILE A 76 2.71 -24.91 16.41
CA ILE A 76 1.93 -26.15 16.60
C ILE A 76 1.77 -26.86 15.26
N GLU A 77 2.12 -28.14 15.24
CA GLU A 77 1.95 -29.03 14.08
C GLU A 77 0.53 -29.61 14.07
N LEU A 78 -0.16 -29.48 12.94
CA LEU A 78 -1.50 -30.04 12.79
C LEU A 78 -1.41 -31.56 12.54
N PRO A 79 -2.06 -32.39 13.37
CA PRO A 79 -1.87 -33.85 13.36
C PRO A 79 -2.33 -34.53 12.06
N VAL A 80 -3.18 -33.89 11.26
CA VAL A 80 -3.72 -34.45 10.01
C VAL A 80 -2.84 -34.12 8.80
N VAL A 81 -2.19 -32.95 8.80
CA VAL A 81 -1.51 -32.41 7.61
C VAL A 81 0.01 -32.35 7.79
N ASN A 82 0.51 -32.51 9.01
CA ASN A 82 1.93 -32.40 9.37
C ASN A 82 2.57 -31.07 8.89
N ILE A 83 1.76 -30.01 8.91
CA ILE A 83 2.14 -28.64 8.56
C ILE A 83 1.94 -27.76 9.79
N ARG A 84 2.87 -26.83 10.03
CA ARG A 84 2.77 -25.84 11.12
C ARG A 84 1.62 -24.87 10.89
N LEU A 85 0.94 -24.48 11.97
CA LEU A 85 -0.20 -23.57 11.93
C LEU A 85 0.09 -22.27 11.16
N LYS A 86 1.29 -21.68 11.32
CA LYS A 86 1.70 -20.48 10.56
C LYS A 86 1.65 -20.63 9.04
N MET A 87 2.01 -21.80 8.52
CA MET A 87 2.03 -22.04 7.07
C MET A 87 0.62 -22.20 6.51
N VAL A 88 -0.28 -22.83 7.28
CA VAL A 88 -1.70 -22.91 6.92
C VAL A 88 -2.32 -21.51 6.88
N LEU A 89 -2.01 -20.66 7.85
CA LEU A 89 -2.51 -19.28 7.88
C LEU A 89 -2.07 -18.48 6.65
N ILE A 90 -0.78 -18.56 6.28
CA ILE A 90 -0.26 -17.92 5.06
C ILE A 90 -0.97 -18.44 3.82
N ALA A 91 -1.10 -19.76 3.70
CA ALA A 91 -1.74 -20.37 2.54
C ALA A 91 -3.19 -19.90 2.39
N VAL A 92 -3.96 -19.87 3.48
CA VAL A 92 -5.35 -19.37 3.48
C VAL A 92 -5.41 -17.90 3.03
N ILE A 93 -4.54 -17.04 3.56
CA ILE A 93 -4.51 -15.61 3.18
C ILE A 93 -4.15 -15.44 1.69
N LEU A 94 -3.15 -16.17 1.21
CA LEU A 94 -2.73 -16.10 -0.19
C LEU A 94 -3.82 -16.64 -1.13
N SER A 95 -4.46 -17.77 -0.80
CA SER A 95 -5.56 -18.33 -1.58
C SER A 95 -6.76 -17.38 -1.62
N PHE A 96 -7.15 -16.82 -0.48
CA PHE A 96 -8.24 -15.85 -0.42
C PHE A 96 -7.93 -14.60 -1.25
N SER A 97 -6.70 -14.09 -1.16
CA SER A 97 -6.28 -12.92 -1.93
C SER A 97 -6.23 -13.18 -3.43
N PHE A 98 -5.82 -14.39 -3.84
CA PHE A 98 -5.80 -14.79 -5.25
C PHE A 98 -7.21 -14.86 -5.86
N LEU A 99 -8.17 -15.46 -5.16
CA LEU A 99 -9.56 -15.50 -5.64
C LEU A 99 -10.15 -14.10 -5.79
N ASN A 100 -9.82 -13.22 -4.85
CA ASN A 100 -10.27 -11.84 -4.83
C ASN A 100 -9.62 -10.94 -5.90
N LEU A 101 -8.53 -11.38 -6.56
CA LEU A 101 -7.93 -10.67 -7.70
C LEU A 101 -8.74 -10.76 -8.99
N LEU A 102 -9.58 -11.79 -9.15
CA LEU A 102 -10.32 -12.00 -10.39
C LEU A 102 -11.29 -10.86 -10.70
N GLN A 103 -11.96 -10.33 -9.68
CA GLN A 103 -12.94 -9.26 -9.83
C GLN A 103 -12.28 -7.92 -10.22
N PRO A 104 -11.21 -7.45 -9.56
CA PRO A 104 -10.47 -6.26 -9.99
C PRO A 104 -9.96 -6.32 -11.42
N PHE A 105 -9.37 -7.45 -11.83
CA PHE A 105 -8.88 -7.60 -13.20
C PHE A 105 -10.01 -7.57 -14.24
N SER A 106 -11.15 -8.19 -13.94
CA SER A 106 -12.32 -8.11 -14.81
C SER A 106 -12.80 -6.67 -15.00
N VAL A 107 -12.85 -5.88 -13.91
CA VAL A 107 -13.25 -4.47 -13.96
C VAL A 107 -12.23 -3.63 -14.73
N ILE A 108 -10.93 -3.83 -14.50
CA ILE A 108 -9.86 -3.13 -15.23
C ILE A 108 -10.05 -3.32 -16.73
N LEU A 109 -10.32 -4.53 -17.20
CA LEU A 109 -10.42 -4.82 -18.64
C LEU A 109 -11.74 -4.35 -19.30
N THR A 110 -12.80 -4.13 -18.52
CA THR A 110 -14.16 -3.92 -19.07
C THR A 110 -14.78 -2.55 -18.76
N ARG A 111 -14.31 -1.83 -17.73
CA ARG A 111 -14.99 -0.65 -17.18
C ARG A 111 -14.11 0.60 -17.08
N GLY A 112 -13.42 0.98 -18.15
CA GLY A 112 -12.76 2.29 -18.21
C GLY A 112 -13.77 3.44 -18.32
N VAL A 113 -13.74 4.40 -17.41
CA VAL A 113 -14.67 5.56 -17.40
C VAL A 113 -14.16 6.78 -18.17
N GLY A 114 -12.91 6.76 -18.62
CA GLY A 114 -12.30 7.82 -19.43
C GLY A 114 -12.78 7.82 -20.88
N LYS A 115 -12.37 8.86 -21.64
CA LYS A 115 -12.65 8.97 -23.07
C LYS A 115 -12.18 7.70 -23.80
N ASN A 116 -13.04 7.07 -24.59
CA ASN A 116 -12.77 5.80 -25.30
C ASN A 116 -12.55 4.59 -24.38
N GLY A 117 -13.11 4.57 -23.17
CA GLY A 117 -12.92 3.45 -22.23
C GLY A 117 -11.54 3.45 -21.56
N THR A 118 -10.93 4.62 -21.43
CA THR A 118 -9.61 4.81 -20.80
C THR A 118 -9.73 5.00 -19.27
N THR A 119 -8.62 5.27 -18.58
CA THR A 119 -8.62 5.53 -17.13
C THR A 119 -9.30 6.86 -16.79
N VAL A 120 -9.50 7.13 -15.49
CA VAL A 120 -10.01 8.43 -14.99
C VAL A 120 -9.20 9.63 -15.49
N ALA A 121 -7.90 9.44 -15.76
CA ALA A 121 -7.00 10.48 -16.29
C ALA A 121 -6.88 10.48 -17.83
N ASN A 122 -7.74 9.75 -18.54
CA ASN A 122 -7.70 9.55 -20.00
C ASN A 122 -6.39 8.93 -20.51
N THR A 123 -5.76 8.06 -19.72
CA THR A 123 -4.56 7.30 -20.11
C THR A 123 -4.90 5.83 -20.38
N SER A 124 -3.97 5.08 -20.96
CA SER A 124 -4.17 3.63 -21.17
C SER A 124 -4.45 2.92 -19.85
N VAL A 125 -5.52 2.13 -19.84
CA VAL A 125 -5.95 1.26 -18.74
C VAL A 125 -4.83 0.32 -18.31
N LEU A 126 -3.99 -0.14 -19.24
CA LEU A 126 -2.93 -1.10 -18.96
C LEU A 126 -1.60 -0.45 -18.55
N SER A 127 -1.49 0.88 -18.61
CA SER A 127 -0.23 1.58 -18.31
C SER A 127 0.36 1.25 -16.92
N PRO A 128 -0.43 1.11 -15.83
CA PRO A 128 0.11 0.75 -14.51
C PRO A 128 0.81 -0.61 -14.44
N LEU A 129 0.57 -1.50 -15.39
CA LEU A 129 1.23 -2.80 -15.48
C LEU A 129 2.76 -2.65 -15.54
N VAL A 130 3.25 -1.59 -16.19
CA VAL A 130 4.68 -1.31 -16.30
C VAL A 130 5.33 -1.18 -14.93
N THR A 131 4.69 -0.49 -13.98
CA THR A 131 5.23 -0.35 -12.62
C THR A 131 5.34 -1.71 -11.92
N MET A 132 4.38 -2.62 -12.12
CA MET A 132 4.48 -3.97 -11.57
C MET A 132 5.59 -4.80 -12.19
N MET A 133 5.76 -4.72 -13.52
CA MET A 133 6.83 -5.41 -14.23
C MET A 133 8.23 -4.95 -13.78
N ILE A 134 8.34 -3.71 -13.29
CA ILE A 134 9.59 -3.17 -12.74
C ILE A 134 9.81 -3.62 -11.29
N LEU A 135 8.76 -3.62 -10.45
CA LEU A 135 8.91 -3.80 -9.01
C LEU A 135 8.87 -5.26 -8.55
N VAL A 136 8.04 -6.10 -9.18
CA VAL A 136 7.84 -7.50 -8.75
C VAL A 136 9.08 -8.36 -8.95
N PRO A 137 9.80 -8.32 -10.09
CA PRO A 137 10.91 -9.25 -10.31
C PRO A 137 12.09 -9.05 -9.37
N VAL A 138 12.36 -7.82 -8.95
CA VAL A 138 13.57 -7.47 -8.20
C VAL A 138 13.74 -8.26 -6.89
N PRO A 139 12.76 -8.30 -5.97
CA PRO A 139 12.87 -9.11 -4.76
C PRO A 139 13.17 -10.60 -5.03
N PHE A 140 12.57 -11.18 -6.06
CA PHE A 140 12.77 -12.59 -6.40
C PHE A 140 14.14 -12.83 -7.02
N LEU A 141 14.56 -12.00 -7.98
CA LEU A 141 15.87 -12.11 -8.61
C LEU A 141 16.99 -11.88 -7.58
N TYR A 142 16.84 -10.89 -6.70
CA TYR A 142 17.79 -10.66 -5.62
C TYR A 142 17.91 -11.91 -4.76
N TYR A 143 16.77 -12.47 -4.30
CA TYR A 143 16.78 -13.68 -3.47
C TYR A 143 17.45 -14.87 -4.16
N SER A 144 17.20 -15.06 -5.45
CA SER A 144 17.84 -16.12 -6.25
C SER A 144 19.35 -15.95 -6.35
N SER A 145 19.87 -14.71 -6.32
CA SER A 145 21.30 -14.43 -6.38
C SER A 145 21.99 -14.39 -5.01
N SER A 146 21.39 -13.74 -4.01
CA SER A 146 21.90 -13.64 -2.64
C SER A 146 20.78 -13.85 -1.62
N PRO A 147 20.63 -15.07 -1.09
CA PRO A 147 19.63 -15.36 -0.05
C PRO A 147 20.08 -14.95 1.36
N SER A 148 21.28 -14.38 1.52
CA SER A 148 21.86 -14.10 2.85
C SER A 148 21.17 -12.94 3.60
N PRO A 149 20.80 -11.81 2.96
CA PRO A 149 20.16 -10.71 3.66
C PRO A 149 18.74 -11.05 4.10
N LEU A 150 17.99 -11.78 3.27
CA LEU A 150 16.64 -12.21 3.60
C LEU A 150 16.63 -13.20 4.78
N ARG A 151 17.68 -14.00 4.98
CA ARG A 151 17.80 -14.92 6.12
C ARG A 151 18.24 -14.23 7.42
N SER A 152 19.13 -13.25 7.34
CA SER A 152 19.70 -12.59 8.53
C SER A 152 18.91 -11.34 8.96
N HIS A 153 18.45 -10.54 8.01
CA HIS A 153 17.79 -9.26 8.23
C HIS A 153 16.55 -9.13 7.33
N SER A 154 15.62 -10.09 7.47
CA SER A 154 14.46 -10.22 6.57
C SER A 154 13.64 -8.93 6.47
N LEU A 155 13.41 -8.23 7.58
CA LEU A 155 12.65 -6.98 7.60
C LEU A 155 13.30 -5.89 6.74
N LEU A 156 14.63 -5.75 6.85
CA LEU A 156 15.42 -4.75 6.13
C LEU A 156 15.42 -5.03 4.63
N PHE A 157 15.57 -6.30 4.28
CA PHE A 157 15.50 -6.72 2.88
C PHE A 157 14.11 -6.47 2.28
N MET A 158 13.04 -6.82 3.01
CA MET A 158 11.67 -6.58 2.55
C MET A 158 11.35 -5.09 2.42
N SER A 159 11.85 -4.25 3.33
CA SER A 159 11.66 -2.80 3.23
C SER A 159 12.33 -2.23 1.98
N ALA A 160 13.62 -2.51 1.78
CA ALA A 160 14.40 -1.97 0.66
C ALA A 160 13.88 -2.40 -0.73
N THR A 161 13.15 -3.51 -0.81
CA THR A 161 12.66 -4.05 -2.09
C THR A 161 11.18 -3.76 -2.33
N THR A 162 10.40 -3.52 -1.28
CA THR A 162 8.92 -3.43 -1.38
C THR A 162 8.36 -2.04 -1.08
N LEU A 163 9.08 -1.15 -0.38
CA LEU A 163 8.63 0.23 -0.14
C LEU A 163 8.34 1.02 -1.43
N PRO A 164 9.08 0.84 -2.55
CA PRO A 164 8.71 1.48 -3.80
C PRO A 164 7.30 1.12 -4.31
N ALA A 165 6.82 -0.09 -4.03
CA ALA A 165 5.43 -0.49 -4.36
C ALA A 165 4.40 0.25 -3.50
N VAL A 166 4.76 0.63 -2.27
CA VAL A 166 3.92 1.49 -1.42
C VAL A 166 3.79 2.87 -2.04
N LYS A 167 4.91 3.49 -2.46
CA LYS A 167 4.86 4.79 -3.15
C LYS A 167 4.04 4.72 -4.45
N ALA A 168 4.20 3.65 -5.22
CA ALA A 168 3.40 3.40 -6.42
C ALA A 168 1.90 3.35 -6.11
N THR A 169 1.52 2.65 -5.04
CA THR A 169 0.13 2.59 -4.59
C THR A 169 -0.40 3.97 -4.17
N ILE A 170 0.34 4.71 -3.33
CA ILE A 170 -0.09 6.04 -2.87
C ILE A 170 -0.26 6.98 -4.08
N THR A 171 0.66 6.93 -5.03
CA THR A 171 0.57 7.71 -6.27
C THR A 171 -0.65 7.30 -7.09
N MET A 172 -0.97 6.00 -7.18
CA MET A 172 -2.17 5.51 -7.87
C MET A 172 -3.45 6.05 -7.24
N ILE A 173 -3.54 6.00 -5.91
CA ILE A 173 -4.67 6.57 -5.15
C ILE A 173 -4.79 8.06 -5.47
N LEU A 174 -3.68 8.80 -5.39
CA LEU A 174 -3.67 10.22 -5.69
C LEU A 174 -4.18 10.48 -7.11
N SER A 175 -3.58 9.83 -8.12
CA SER A 175 -3.98 9.95 -9.53
C SER A 175 -5.47 9.67 -9.76
N SER A 176 -6.05 8.71 -9.04
CA SER A 176 -7.49 8.42 -9.14
C SER A 176 -8.37 9.54 -8.57
N MET A 177 -7.94 10.20 -7.49
CA MET A 177 -8.70 11.25 -6.82
C MET A 177 -8.54 12.61 -7.49
N THR A 178 -7.32 12.95 -7.90
CA THR A 178 -7.01 14.23 -8.57
C THR A 178 -7.24 14.19 -10.08
N LYS A 179 -7.56 13.00 -10.63
CA LYS A 179 -7.70 12.76 -12.09
C LYS A 179 -6.45 13.12 -12.89
N THR A 180 -5.28 13.01 -12.28
CA THR A 180 -4.00 13.28 -12.95
C THR A 180 -3.40 12.00 -13.53
N PRO A 181 -2.68 12.08 -14.67
CA PRO A 181 -1.98 10.94 -15.23
C PRO A 181 -1.08 10.26 -14.19
N TYR A 182 -1.09 8.93 -14.16
CA TYR A 182 -0.24 8.15 -13.27
C TYR A 182 1.17 8.01 -13.88
N PRO A 183 2.22 8.53 -13.22
CA PRO A 183 3.59 8.40 -13.68
C PRO A 183 4.14 6.99 -13.46
N LEU A 184 4.64 6.37 -14.54
CA LEU A 184 5.05 4.98 -14.56
C LEU A 184 6.42 4.72 -13.92
N LEU A 185 7.32 5.71 -13.97
CA LEU A 185 8.68 5.61 -13.49
C LEU A 185 9.03 6.79 -12.59
N TYR A 186 9.37 6.50 -11.34
CA TYR A 186 10.07 7.42 -10.46
C TYR A 186 11.50 6.94 -10.25
N PRO A 187 12.45 7.85 -9.95
CA PRO A 187 13.80 7.47 -9.54
C PRO A 187 13.81 6.47 -8.39
N LEU A 188 12.83 6.56 -7.47
CA LEU A 188 12.70 5.61 -6.37
C LEU A 188 12.46 4.17 -6.81
N TYR A 189 11.77 3.94 -7.93
CA TYR A 189 11.49 2.59 -8.43
C TYR A 189 12.75 1.89 -8.94
N LEU A 190 13.81 2.66 -9.22
CA LEU A 190 15.11 2.13 -9.64
C LEU A 190 16.02 1.78 -8.44
N ALA A 191 15.71 2.23 -7.23
CA ALA A 191 16.54 1.95 -6.05
C ALA A 191 16.73 0.44 -5.79
N PRO A 192 15.68 -0.41 -5.85
CA PRO A 192 15.86 -1.86 -5.75
C PRO A 192 16.72 -2.45 -6.87
N TRP A 193 16.61 -1.91 -8.09
CA TRP A 193 17.42 -2.36 -9.23
C TRP A 193 18.91 -2.09 -9.00
N PHE A 194 19.29 -0.98 -8.37
CA PHE A 194 20.68 -0.73 -7.99
C PHE A 194 21.19 -1.76 -6.97
N THR A 195 20.36 -2.15 -5.99
CA THR A 195 20.74 -3.20 -5.03
C THR A 195 20.90 -4.57 -5.71
N LEU A 196 20.03 -4.88 -6.68
CA LEU A 196 20.13 -6.09 -7.47
C LEU A 196 21.40 -6.10 -8.34
N LEU A 197 21.69 -5.00 -9.03
CA LEU A 197 22.91 -4.87 -9.84
C LEU A 197 24.17 -5.03 -8.98
N ASN A 198 24.19 -4.49 -7.76
CA ASN A 198 25.29 -4.70 -6.82
C ASN A 198 25.54 -6.19 -6.58
N VAL A 199 24.48 -6.97 -6.31
CA VAL A 199 24.59 -8.43 -6.12
C VAL A 199 25.04 -9.14 -7.39
N LEU A 200 24.50 -8.76 -8.55
CA LEU A 200 24.83 -9.40 -9.83
C LEU A 200 26.29 -9.21 -10.25
N ILE A 201 26.95 -8.13 -9.81
CA ILE A 201 28.37 -7.84 -10.08
C ILE A 201 29.29 -8.53 -9.05
N GLY A 202 28.73 -9.25 -8.06
CA GLY A 202 29.49 -9.92 -7.01
C GLY A 202 29.65 -9.09 -5.73
N SER A 203 28.71 -8.18 -5.46
CA SER A 203 28.60 -7.37 -4.23
C SER A 203 29.86 -6.53 -3.91
N PRO A 204 30.28 -5.59 -4.78
CA PRO A 204 31.39 -4.68 -4.48
C PRO A 204 31.12 -3.80 -3.25
N LEU A 205 29.84 -3.43 -3.03
CA LEU A 205 29.39 -2.81 -1.78
C LEU A 205 28.80 -3.88 -0.85
N PRO A 206 29.03 -3.77 0.47
CA PRO A 206 28.45 -4.69 1.44
C PRO A 206 26.91 -4.58 1.42
N GLU A 207 26.24 -5.73 1.34
CA GLU A 207 24.79 -5.80 1.09
C GLU A 207 23.95 -5.17 2.20
N ILE A 208 24.24 -5.46 3.47
CA ILE A 208 23.42 -5.00 4.61
C ILE A 208 23.47 -3.46 4.77
N PRO A 209 24.65 -2.80 4.78
CA PRO A 209 24.70 -1.34 4.82
C PRO A 209 24.03 -0.69 3.60
N LEU A 210 24.18 -1.27 2.41
CA LEU A 210 23.54 -0.77 1.20
C LEU A 210 22.00 -0.82 1.31
N LEU A 211 21.43 -1.96 1.72
CA LEU A 211 19.99 -2.13 1.94
C LEU A 211 19.46 -1.15 2.99
N PHE A 212 20.24 -0.87 4.04
CA PHE A 212 19.88 0.11 5.05
C PHE A 212 19.81 1.54 4.50
N VAL A 213 20.85 1.98 3.77
CA VAL A 213 20.85 3.31 3.15
C VAL A 213 19.69 3.47 2.17
N VAL A 214 19.42 2.45 1.35
CA VAL A 214 18.28 2.44 0.42
C VAL A 214 16.95 2.51 1.16
N THR A 215 16.76 1.72 2.22
CA THR A 215 15.55 1.76 3.03
C THR A 215 15.32 3.15 3.64
N VAL A 216 16.36 3.77 4.22
CA VAL A 216 16.24 5.11 4.82
C VAL A 216 15.89 6.14 3.76
N TRP A 217 16.55 6.09 2.60
CA TRP A 217 16.24 6.95 1.46
C TRP A 217 14.78 6.83 1.02
N GLU A 218 14.27 5.60 0.88
CA GLU A 218 12.88 5.32 0.51
C GLU A 218 11.88 5.84 1.53
N VAL A 219 12.13 5.64 2.83
CA VAL A 219 11.26 6.15 3.89
C VAL A 219 11.20 7.69 3.87
N VAL A 220 12.35 8.35 3.74
CA VAL A 220 12.43 9.83 3.68
C VAL A 220 11.70 10.35 2.43
N ASP A 221 11.95 9.76 1.27
CA ASP A 221 11.31 10.16 0.02
C ASP A 221 9.78 9.97 0.06
N ILE A 222 9.28 8.86 0.64
CA ILE A 222 7.85 8.65 0.84
C ILE A 222 7.26 9.69 1.82
N ALA A 223 7.95 9.97 2.93
CA ALA A 223 7.49 10.96 3.91
C ALA A 223 7.39 12.36 3.30
N VAL A 224 8.43 12.80 2.57
CA VAL A 224 8.45 14.08 1.86
C VAL A 224 7.35 14.13 0.79
N PHE A 225 7.16 13.03 0.05
CA PHE A 225 6.09 12.92 -0.93
C PHE A 225 4.70 13.10 -0.29
N CYS A 226 4.41 12.40 0.81
CA CYS A 226 3.14 12.54 1.53
C CYS A 226 2.89 13.97 2.00
N VAL A 227 3.88 14.61 2.64
CA VAL A 227 3.75 16.02 3.10
C VAL A 227 3.50 16.95 1.92
N THR A 228 4.26 16.80 0.84
CA THR A 228 4.14 17.64 -0.36
C THR A 228 2.76 17.52 -0.98
N VAL A 229 2.25 16.29 -1.14
CA VAL A 229 0.92 16.04 -1.71
C VAL A 229 -0.17 16.62 -0.83
N CYS A 230 -0.10 16.43 0.49
CA CYS A 230 -1.08 17.00 1.42
C CYS A 230 -1.15 18.53 1.29
N LEU A 231 -0.01 19.21 1.26
CA LEU A 231 0.06 20.67 1.10
C LEU A 231 -0.48 21.12 -0.27
N GLN A 232 -0.14 20.41 -1.35
CA GLN A 232 -0.63 20.72 -2.70
C GLN A 232 -2.15 20.58 -2.80
N VAL A 233 -2.72 19.49 -2.27
CA VAL A 233 -4.16 19.25 -2.28
C VAL A 233 -4.89 20.28 -1.43
N ALA A 234 -4.36 20.62 -0.25
CA ALA A 234 -4.95 21.66 0.59
C ALA A 234 -4.94 23.05 -0.04
N ASN A 235 -3.83 23.42 -0.66
CA ASN A 235 -3.73 24.68 -1.42
C ASN A 235 -4.73 24.69 -2.59
N PHE A 236 -4.94 23.56 -3.26
CA PHE A 236 -5.92 23.45 -4.34
C PHE A 236 -7.37 23.58 -3.85
N ILE A 237 -7.72 22.94 -2.72
CA ILE A 237 -9.08 22.97 -2.14
C ILE A 237 -9.31 24.25 -1.30
N GLN A 238 -8.29 25.08 -1.09
CA GLN A 238 -8.32 26.27 -0.23
C GLN A 238 -8.69 25.97 1.23
N VAL A 239 -8.34 24.78 1.72
CA VAL A 239 -8.54 24.40 3.13
C VAL A 239 -7.22 24.60 3.86
N PRO A 240 -7.16 25.47 4.88
CA PRO A 240 -5.94 25.63 5.66
C PRO A 240 -5.63 24.33 6.41
N ILE A 241 -4.50 23.70 6.07
CA ILE A 241 -3.94 22.62 6.88
C ILE A 241 -3.38 23.26 8.17
N PHE A 242 -3.84 22.79 9.32
CA PHE A 242 -3.40 23.23 10.66
C PHE A 242 -3.61 24.72 11.01
N THR A 243 -4.50 25.43 10.31
CA THR A 243 -4.92 26.80 10.73
C THR A 243 -6.43 26.81 10.94
N LEU A 244 -6.89 27.10 12.17
CA LEU A 244 -8.31 27.31 12.43
C LEU A 244 -8.71 28.70 11.90
N PRO A 245 -9.83 28.84 11.15
CA PRO A 245 -10.34 30.17 10.82
C PRO A 245 -10.64 30.92 12.13
N PRO A 246 -10.27 32.20 12.26
CA PRO A 246 -10.58 32.99 13.44
C PRO A 246 -12.09 33.00 13.64
N ASN A 247 -12.55 32.66 14.84
CA ASN A 247 -13.94 32.60 15.29
C ASN A 247 -14.89 33.44 14.44
N ALA A 248 -15.75 32.79 13.65
CA ALA A 248 -16.94 33.45 13.14
C ALA A 248 -17.75 33.87 14.38
N SER A 249 -17.83 35.18 14.63
CA SER A 249 -18.69 35.75 15.65
C SER A 249 -20.11 35.21 15.47
N PRO A 250 -20.81 34.82 16.55
CA PRO A 250 -22.16 34.29 16.44
C PRO A 250 -23.05 35.29 15.70
N PRO A 251 -23.99 34.82 14.86
CA PRO A 251 -24.90 35.72 14.18
C PRO A 251 -25.73 36.45 15.25
N THR A 252 -25.48 37.75 15.42
CA THR A 252 -26.36 38.64 16.15
C THR A 252 -27.68 38.70 15.37
N SER A 253 -28.65 37.92 15.81
CA SER A 253 -30.00 37.93 15.29
C SER A 253 -30.68 39.23 15.70
N ASP A 254 -30.52 40.29 14.91
CA ASP A 254 -31.39 41.47 14.99
C ASP A 254 -32.74 41.11 14.35
N ILE A 255 -33.60 40.46 15.14
CA ILE A 255 -35.02 40.30 14.82
C ILE A 255 -35.68 41.67 15.01
N THR A 256 -35.65 42.49 13.96
CA THR A 256 -36.54 43.66 13.88
C THR A 256 -37.91 43.18 13.38
N MET A 257 -38.84 42.93 14.30
CA MET A 257 -40.25 42.74 13.94
C MET A 257 -40.84 44.08 13.48
N THR A 258 -40.90 44.31 12.17
CA THR A 258 -41.81 45.33 11.61
C THR A 258 -43.15 44.70 11.28
N THR A 259 -44.13 44.92 12.16
CA THR A 259 -45.54 44.66 11.94
C THR A 259 -46.07 45.49 10.76
N SER A 260 -46.41 44.84 9.65
CA SER A 260 -47.19 45.44 8.56
C SER A 260 -48.68 45.25 8.85
N LYS A 261 -49.37 46.34 9.23
CA LYS A 261 -50.83 46.45 9.21
C LYS A 261 -51.27 46.77 7.78
N HIS A 262 -52.06 45.89 7.19
CA HIS A 262 -52.83 46.18 5.98
C HIS A 262 -54.02 47.08 6.35
N PRO A 263 -54.34 48.12 5.56
CA PRO A 263 -55.72 48.53 5.40
C PRO A 263 -56.18 48.39 3.95
N HIS A 264 -57.47 48.10 3.85
CA HIS A 264 -58.29 48.07 2.66
C HIS A 264 -58.42 49.45 1.99
N SER A 265 -58.73 49.36 0.69
CA SER A 265 -59.28 50.35 -0.25
C SER A 265 -58.26 51.03 -1.16
#